data_AF-A0A971X0N7-F1
#
_entry.id   AF-A0A971X0N7-F1
#
_cell.length_a   1.000
_cell.length_b   1.000
_cell.length_c   1.000
_cell.angle_alpha   90.00
_cell.angle_beta   90.00
_cell.angle_gamma   90.00
#
_symmetry.space_group_name_H-M   'P 1'
#
loop_
_entity.id
_entity.type
_entity.pdbx_description
1 polymer ?
#
loop_
_entity_poly.entity_id
_entity_poly.type
_entity_poly.pdbx_seq_one_letter_code
_entity_poly.pdbx_strand_id
1 'polypeptide(L)'
;MIIIKYTLSVLLYILLLPISTPAAFIVSTWTRPDDIDWGGWFGTYDNPPQGDRKWLKDHSELTGWRGYLNRVGWMRRNRLYGLKRFLSVDYTECTTRKFRGNPAISDKYKVPGWLFVTARCHSKKLRAFEWYSVTPYTRSRCLRVRLGWKIKGDKFDEVGEFGALVFTINPFDTYGD
;
A
#
# COMPACT_ATOMS: atom_id res chain seq x y z
N MET A 1 12.54 -6.28 -18.42
CA MET A 1 13.18 -6.26 -17.07
C MET A 1 12.25 -5.78 -15.93
N ILE A 2 10.98 -5.43 -16.17
CA ILE A 2 10.07 -5.01 -15.06
C ILE A 2 9.77 -6.14 -14.06
N ILE A 3 9.70 -7.39 -14.53
CA ILE A 3 9.54 -8.56 -13.66
C ILE A 3 10.73 -8.69 -12.70
N ILE A 4 11.95 -8.48 -13.19
CA ILE A 4 13.16 -8.47 -12.33
C ILE A 4 13.07 -7.36 -11.27
N LYS A 5 12.69 -6.12 -11.67
CA LYS A 5 12.46 -5.02 -10.72
C LYS A 5 11.43 -5.42 -9.65
N TYR A 6 10.32 -6.02 -10.07
CA TYR A 6 9.28 -6.48 -9.14
C TYR A 6 9.84 -7.53 -8.16
N THR A 7 10.50 -8.57 -8.66
CA THR A 7 11.07 -9.64 -7.84
C THR A 7 12.06 -9.09 -6.82
N LEU A 8 12.99 -8.23 -7.23
CA LEU A 8 13.96 -7.61 -6.31
C LEU A 8 13.27 -6.71 -5.28
N SER A 9 12.23 -5.97 -5.68
CA SER A 9 11.44 -5.13 -4.78
C SER A 9 10.70 -5.97 -3.72
N VAL A 10 10.14 -7.10 -4.12
CA VAL A 10 9.46 -8.04 -3.21
C VAL A 10 10.46 -8.71 -2.27
N LEU A 11 11.63 -9.12 -2.77
CA LEU A 11 12.68 -9.70 -1.93
C LEU A 11 13.15 -8.72 -0.86
N LEU A 12 13.40 -7.45 -1.23
CA LEU A 12 13.74 -6.40 -0.26
C LEU A 12 12.60 -6.16 0.74
N TYR A 13 11.35 -6.12 0.27
CA TYR A 13 10.19 -5.97 1.15
C TYR A 13 10.07 -7.10 2.18
N ILE A 14 10.22 -8.35 1.74
CA ILE A 14 10.18 -9.53 2.62
C ILE A 14 11.36 -9.51 3.61
N LEU A 15 12.56 -9.16 3.15
CA LEU A 15 13.76 -9.07 3.98
C LEU A 15 13.59 -8.06 5.13
N LEU A 16 12.96 -6.91 4.85
CA LEU A 16 12.74 -5.85 5.85
C LEU A 16 11.48 -6.06 6.70
N LEU A 17 10.61 -7.01 6.33
CA LEU A 17 9.35 -7.25 6.99
C LEU A 17 9.50 -7.63 8.49
N PRO A 18 10.46 -8.49 8.90
CA PRO A 18 10.69 -8.79 10.31
C PRO A 18 11.13 -7.56 11.13
N ILE A 19 11.88 -6.64 10.51
CA ILE A 19 12.42 -5.43 11.16
C ILE A 19 11.34 -4.35 11.29
N SER A 20 10.28 -4.38 10.47
CA SER A 20 9.20 -3.38 10.54
C SER A 20 8.51 -3.28 11.90
N THR A 21 8.41 -4.40 12.65
CA THR A 21 7.80 -4.40 13.98
C THR A 21 8.68 -3.71 15.03
N PRO A 22 9.95 -4.09 15.27
CA PRO A 22 10.81 -3.37 16.21
C PRO A 22 11.04 -1.91 15.77
N ALA A 23 11.16 -1.65 14.47
CA ALA A 23 11.25 -0.28 13.96
C ALA A 23 10.04 0.57 14.36
N ALA A 24 8.83 0.01 14.43
CA ALA A 24 7.65 0.74 14.86
C ALA A 24 7.79 1.28 16.30
N PHE A 25 8.33 0.49 17.22
CA PHE A 25 8.56 0.92 18.60
C PHE A 25 9.68 1.95 18.71
N ILE A 26 10.78 1.70 18.00
CA ILE A 26 12.00 2.53 18.06
C ILE A 26 11.74 3.90 17.42
N VAL A 27 11.27 3.93 16.17
CA VAL A 27 11.00 5.18 15.44
C VAL A 27 9.96 6.04 16.15
N SER A 28 8.95 5.44 16.77
CA SER A 28 7.89 6.17 17.47
C SER A 28 8.37 6.95 18.70
N THR A 29 9.57 6.66 19.22
CA THR A 29 10.13 7.35 20.40
C THR A 29 10.57 8.79 20.11
N TRP A 30 10.98 9.09 18.88
CA TRP A 30 11.47 10.42 18.49
C TRP A 30 10.57 11.15 17.49
N THR A 31 9.45 10.55 17.07
CA THR A 31 8.47 11.19 16.19
C THR A 31 7.45 12.01 16.97
N ARG A 32 7.03 13.13 16.36
CA ARG A 32 6.06 14.09 16.91
C ARG A 32 4.76 14.10 16.12
N PRO A 33 3.64 14.54 16.70
CA PRO A 33 2.33 14.44 16.06
C PRO A 33 2.19 15.08 14.67
N ASP A 34 3.01 16.09 14.40
CA ASP A 34 2.96 16.99 13.26
C ASP A 34 4.15 16.83 12.30
N ASP A 35 5.00 15.81 12.48
CA ASP A 35 6.14 15.57 11.59
C ASP A 35 5.66 15.25 10.15
N ILE A 36 6.07 16.08 9.20
CA ILE A 36 5.70 15.97 7.77
C ILE A 36 6.57 14.94 7.04
N ASP A 37 7.84 14.80 7.45
CA ASP A 37 8.76 13.79 6.94
C ASP A 37 9.32 13.00 8.13
N TRP A 38 8.89 11.74 8.25
CA TRP A 38 9.15 10.94 9.43
C TRP A 38 9.33 9.47 9.11
N GLY A 39 10.14 8.79 9.91
CA GLY A 39 10.29 7.33 9.88
C GLY A 39 10.88 6.75 8.59
N GLY A 40 11.18 7.56 7.58
CA GLY A 40 11.79 7.14 6.32
C GLY A 40 11.04 5.97 5.68
N TRP A 41 11.75 4.85 5.48
CA TRP A 41 11.16 3.64 4.91
C TRP A 41 10.04 3.01 5.75
N PHE A 42 10.00 3.28 7.05
CA PHE A 42 9.04 2.72 8.00
C PHE A 42 7.84 3.63 8.27
N GLY A 43 7.98 4.93 8.02
CA GLY A 43 6.91 5.91 8.18
C GLY A 43 5.97 5.98 6.98
N THR A 44 4.97 6.86 7.09
CA THR A 44 4.02 7.17 6.00
C THR A 44 4.39 8.49 5.34
N TYR A 45 4.45 8.52 4.01
CA TYR A 45 4.82 9.72 3.24
C TYR A 45 3.66 10.71 3.04
N ASP A 46 2.42 10.28 3.28
CA ASP A 46 1.18 11.01 3.02
C ASP A 46 0.39 11.31 4.30
N ASN A 47 0.89 10.90 5.46
CA ASN A 47 0.21 11.03 6.74
C ASN A 47 1.22 11.22 7.88
N PRO A 48 0.85 11.99 8.92
CA PRO A 48 1.70 12.19 10.09
C PRO A 48 1.86 10.90 10.92
N PRO A 49 2.78 10.87 11.90
CA PRO A 49 2.99 9.72 12.78
C PRO A 49 1.74 9.28 13.54
N GLN A 50 0.84 10.21 13.83
CA GLN A 50 -0.43 9.92 14.51
C GLN A 50 -1.52 9.37 13.61
N GLY A 51 -1.24 9.27 12.31
CA GLY A 51 -2.12 8.65 11.34
C GLY A 51 -3.19 9.56 10.76
N ASP A 52 -4.02 8.94 9.94
CA ASP A 52 -5.07 9.62 9.20
C ASP A 52 -6.29 9.94 10.07
N ARG A 53 -7.20 10.74 9.51
CA ARG A 53 -8.47 11.10 10.18
C ARG A 53 -9.30 9.87 10.56
N LYS A 54 -9.22 8.74 9.83
CA LYS A 54 -9.99 7.53 10.17
C LYS A 54 -9.39 6.86 11.40
N TRP A 55 -8.07 6.78 11.50
CA TRP A 55 -7.35 6.23 12.64
C TRP A 55 -7.59 7.03 13.92
N LEU A 56 -7.54 8.35 13.82
CA LEU A 56 -7.72 9.26 14.96
C LEU A 56 -9.14 9.22 15.57
N LYS A 57 -10.14 8.71 14.84
CA LYS A 57 -11.49 8.48 15.43
C LYS A 57 -11.45 7.46 16.56
N ASP A 58 -10.60 6.45 16.41
CA ASP A 58 -10.47 5.35 17.37
C ASP A 58 -9.26 5.55 18.30
N HIS A 59 -8.36 6.48 17.97
CA HIS A 59 -7.07 6.72 18.63
C HIS A 59 -6.84 8.23 18.83
N SER A 60 -7.67 8.87 19.65
CA SER A 60 -7.73 10.33 19.75
C SER A 60 -6.53 10.98 20.47
N GLU A 61 -5.81 10.21 21.29
CA GLU A 61 -4.70 10.74 22.08
C GLU A 61 -3.45 10.99 21.24
N LEU A 62 -2.97 12.23 21.23
CA LEU A 62 -1.81 12.64 20.41
C LEU A 62 -0.49 12.69 21.19
N THR A 63 -0.53 12.69 22.52
CA THR A 63 0.66 12.91 23.36
C THR A 63 0.78 11.88 24.48
N GLY A 64 1.92 11.89 25.18
CA GLY A 64 2.21 10.96 26.27
C GLY A 64 2.30 9.49 25.83
N TRP A 65 2.12 8.59 26.79
CA TRP A 65 2.21 7.14 26.55
C TRP A 65 1.17 6.63 25.53
N ARG A 66 -0.08 7.11 25.62
CA ARG A 66 -1.13 6.73 24.66
C ARG A 66 -0.82 7.26 23.26
N GLY A 67 -0.35 8.50 23.15
CA GLY A 67 0.10 9.05 21.88
C GLY A 67 1.28 8.28 21.28
N TYR A 68 2.21 7.80 22.10
CA TYR A 68 3.27 6.91 21.63
C TYR A 68 2.73 5.59 21.07
N LEU A 69 1.85 4.91 21.82
CA LEU A 69 1.24 3.65 21.37
C LEU A 69 0.42 3.83 20.08
N ASN A 70 -0.22 4.99 19.90
CA ASN A 70 -0.96 5.32 18.69
C ASN A 70 -0.04 5.40 17.46
N ARG A 71 1.14 6.02 17.58
CA ARG A 71 2.16 6.03 16.52
C ARG A 71 2.68 4.63 16.21
N VAL A 72 2.95 3.83 17.24
CA VAL A 72 3.37 2.43 17.08
C VAL A 72 2.30 1.63 16.32
N GLY A 73 1.03 1.78 16.71
CA GLY A 73 -0.11 1.14 16.05
C GLY A 73 -0.24 1.56 14.58
N TRP A 74 -0.10 2.85 14.29
CA TRP A 74 -0.15 3.39 12.94
C TRP A 74 0.95 2.83 12.04
N MET A 75 2.21 2.79 12.51
CA MET A 75 3.33 2.18 11.78
C MET A 75 3.12 0.67 11.56
N ARG A 76 2.62 -0.04 12.57
CA ARG A 76 2.32 -1.48 12.45
C ARG A 76 1.19 -1.76 11.46
N ARG A 77 0.21 -0.87 11.36
CA ARG A 77 -0.85 -0.94 10.33
C ARG A 77 -0.29 -0.67 8.94
N ASN A 78 0.67 0.25 8.83
CA ASN A 78 1.26 0.70 7.57
C ASN A 78 2.73 0.21 7.40
N ARG A 79 2.94 -1.10 7.48
CA ARG A 79 4.29 -1.69 7.45
C ARG A 79 5.05 -1.32 6.18
N LEU A 80 6.22 -0.70 6.37
CA LEU A 80 7.16 -0.32 5.32
C LEU A 80 6.52 0.57 4.25
N TYR A 81 5.66 1.50 4.65
CA TYR A 81 4.89 2.31 3.71
C TYR A 81 5.78 3.25 2.88
N GLY A 82 6.76 3.90 3.52
CA GLY A 82 7.79 4.67 2.83
C GLY A 82 8.63 3.84 1.87
N LEU A 83 8.98 2.59 2.22
CA LEU A 83 9.68 1.69 1.29
C LEU A 83 8.82 1.38 0.05
N LYS A 84 7.51 1.14 0.22
CA LYS A 84 6.61 0.90 -0.92
C LYS A 84 6.52 2.09 -1.87
N ARG A 85 6.67 3.30 -1.34
CA ARG A 85 6.82 4.54 -2.12
C ARG A 85 8.17 4.61 -2.82
N PHE A 86 9.27 4.31 -2.13
CA PHE A 86 10.60 4.29 -2.74
C PHE A 86 10.70 3.28 -3.90
N LEU A 87 10.02 2.13 -3.77
CA LEU A 87 9.98 1.07 -4.79
C LEU A 87 8.86 1.23 -5.82
N SER A 88 8.20 2.40 -5.87
CA SER A 88 7.08 2.65 -6.76
C SER A 88 7.49 2.66 -8.24
N VAL A 89 6.47 2.72 -9.08
CA VAL A 89 6.59 3.11 -10.49
C VAL A 89 5.95 4.46 -10.65
N ASP A 90 6.66 5.40 -11.25
CA ASP A 90 6.09 6.73 -11.48
C ASP A 90 5.13 6.69 -12.65
N TYR A 91 4.08 7.49 -12.56
CA TYR A 91 3.23 7.75 -13.70
C TYR A 91 4.00 8.58 -14.73
N THR A 92 3.75 8.33 -16.01
CA THR A 92 4.20 9.23 -17.08
C THR A 92 3.05 9.39 -18.07
N GLU A 93 2.88 10.59 -18.63
CA GLU A 93 1.80 10.90 -19.59
C GLU A 93 1.76 9.95 -20.80
N CYS A 94 2.89 9.35 -21.14
CA CYS A 94 3.02 8.35 -22.19
C CYS A 94 2.45 6.96 -21.84
N THR A 95 1.90 6.78 -20.64
CA THR A 95 1.52 5.48 -20.10
C THR A 95 0.08 5.11 -20.45
N THR A 96 -0.08 4.04 -21.23
CA THR A 96 -1.38 3.45 -21.54
C THR A 96 -1.64 2.24 -20.66
N ARG A 97 -2.83 2.18 -20.06
CA ARG A 97 -3.28 1.06 -19.23
C ARG A 97 -4.17 0.11 -20.04
N LYS A 98 -3.93 -1.19 -19.91
CA LYS A 98 -4.82 -2.23 -20.45
C LYS A 98 -5.35 -3.06 -19.30
N PHE A 99 -6.67 -3.14 -19.21
CA PHE A 99 -7.41 -3.84 -18.17
C PHE A 99 -7.95 -5.16 -18.72
N ARG A 100 -7.87 -6.23 -17.93
CA ARG A 100 -8.47 -7.54 -18.19
C ARG A 100 -9.15 -8.04 -16.92
N GLY A 101 -10.37 -8.55 -17.01
CA GLY A 101 -11.18 -8.90 -15.85
C GLY A 101 -12.16 -7.78 -15.49
N ASN A 102 -12.54 -7.68 -14.21
CA ASN A 102 -13.55 -6.73 -13.74
C ASN A 102 -12.92 -5.45 -13.16
N PRO A 103 -13.00 -4.29 -13.83
CA PRO A 103 -12.47 -3.03 -13.29
C PRO A 103 -13.17 -2.57 -12.01
N ALA A 104 -14.42 -2.96 -11.80
CA ALA A 104 -15.21 -2.62 -10.62
C ALA A 104 -14.89 -3.48 -9.38
N ILE A 105 -13.96 -4.45 -9.48
CA ILE A 105 -13.58 -5.32 -8.36
C ILE A 105 -13.21 -4.51 -7.11
N SER A 106 -13.74 -4.94 -5.96
CA SER A 106 -13.48 -4.33 -4.66
C SER A 106 -13.86 -5.26 -3.51
N ASP A 107 -12.93 -5.47 -2.59
CA ASP A 107 -13.20 -6.06 -1.27
C ASP A 107 -14.12 -5.15 -0.43
N LYS A 108 -13.87 -3.84 -0.43
CA LYS A 108 -14.66 -2.84 0.28
C LYS A 108 -16.14 -2.77 -0.16
N TYR A 109 -16.39 -2.77 -1.47
CA TYR A 109 -17.75 -2.68 -2.01
C TYR A 109 -18.40 -4.05 -2.30
N LYS A 110 -17.82 -5.13 -1.76
CA LYS A 110 -18.32 -6.50 -1.96
C LYS A 110 -18.51 -6.89 -3.43
N VAL A 111 -17.57 -6.51 -4.29
CA VAL A 111 -17.54 -6.89 -5.70
C VAL A 111 -16.41 -7.90 -5.91
N PRO A 112 -16.71 -9.21 -5.98
CA PRO A 112 -15.70 -10.24 -6.13
C PRO A 112 -15.16 -10.29 -7.57
N GLY A 113 -14.07 -11.03 -7.76
CA GLY A 113 -13.52 -11.33 -9.08
C GLY A 113 -12.01 -11.16 -9.14
N TRP A 114 -11.51 -10.84 -10.32
CA TRP A 114 -10.11 -10.54 -10.55
C TRP A 114 -9.96 -9.43 -11.59
N LEU A 115 -8.83 -8.75 -11.51
CA LEU A 115 -8.39 -7.71 -12.42
C LEU A 115 -6.90 -7.86 -12.66
N PHE A 116 -6.50 -7.84 -13.93
CA PHE A 116 -5.13 -7.71 -14.34
C PHE A 116 -4.95 -6.44 -15.17
N VAL A 117 -4.10 -5.54 -14.69
CA VAL A 117 -3.78 -4.27 -15.34
C VAL A 117 -2.33 -4.31 -15.81
N THR A 118 -2.06 -3.81 -17.01
CA THR A 118 -0.69 -3.55 -17.47
C THR A 118 -0.56 -2.11 -17.91
N ALA A 119 0.56 -1.48 -17.55
CA ALA A 119 0.90 -0.13 -17.96
C ALA A 119 2.11 -0.18 -18.93
N ARG A 120 2.00 0.49 -20.07
CA ARG A 120 3.02 0.52 -21.12
C ARG A 120 3.26 1.93 -21.63
N CYS A 121 4.52 2.31 -21.87
CA CYS A 121 4.85 3.55 -22.57
C CYS A 121 4.67 3.40 -24.10
N HIS A 122 4.75 4.52 -24.85
CA HIS A 122 4.70 4.57 -26.31
C HIS A 122 5.58 3.52 -27.03
N SER A 123 6.74 3.17 -26.49
CA SER A 123 7.62 2.11 -27.03
C SER A 123 7.07 0.68 -26.87
N LYS A 124 5.81 0.50 -26.47
CA LYS A 124 5.15 -0.77 -26.10
C LYS A 124 5.83 -1.52 -24.95
N LYS A 125 6.88 -0.97 -24.35
CA LYS A 125 7.62 -1.54 -23.22
C LYS A 125 6.74 -1.58 -21.97
N LEU A 126 6.64 -2.76 -21.35
CA LEU A 126 5.92 -2.95 -20.09
C LEU A 126 6.64 -2.19 -18.96
N ARG A 127 5.90 -1.29 -18.30
CA ARG A 127 6.39 -0.45 -17.20
C ARG A 127 5.90 -0.89 -15.84
N ALA A 128 4.68 -1.42 -15.78
CA ALA A 128 4.12 -1.94 -14.55
C ALA A 128 3.00 -2.93 -14.86
N PHE A 129 2.66 -3.73 -13.85
CA PHE A 129 1.49 -4.58 -13.86
C PHE A 129 0.84 -4.52 -12.48
N GLU A 130 -0.43 -4.87 -12.43
CA GLU A 130 -1.16 -5.13 -11.20
C GLU A 130 -2.01 -6.38 -11.39
N TRP A 131 -1.86 -7.33 -10.47
CA TRP A 131 -2.87 -8.35 -10.25
C TRP A 131 -3.64 -7.99 -9.00
N TYR A 132 -4.96 -8.02 -9.06
CA TYR A 132 -5.84 -7.85 -7.91
C TYR A 132 -6.99 -8.84 -8.00
N SER A 133 -7.15 -9.71 -7.00
CA SER A 133 -8.28 -10.62 -6.91
C SER A 133 -8.87 -10.66 -5.51
N VAL A 134 -10.19 -10.87 -5.48
CA VAL A 134 -11.03 -10.89 -4.28
C VAL A 134 -11.95 -12.09 -4.40
N THR A 135 -11.70 -13.11 -3.58
CA THR A 135 -12.49 -14.34 -3.55
C THR A 135 -13.14 -14.48 -2.17
N PRO A 136 -14.42 -14.09 -2.01
CA PRO A 136 -15.12 -14.25 -0.75
C PRO A 136 -15.38 -15.73 -0.48
N TYR A 137 -15.22 -16.13 0.78
CA TYR A 137 -15.58 -17.48 1.24
C TYR A 137 -16.49 -17.44 2.47
N THR A 138 -16.71 -16.25 3.07
CA THR A 138 -17.82 -15.99 3.99
C THR A 138 -18.46 -14.63 3.67
N ARG A 139 -19.53 -14.27 4.40
CA ARG A 139 -20.19 -12.95 4.27
C ARG A 139 -19.29 -11.76 4.64
N SER A 140 -18.22 -12.00 5.40
CA SER A 140 -17.34 -10.96 5.95
C SER A 140 -15.85 -11.20 5.70
N ARG A 141 -15.48 -12.32 5.05
CA ARG A 141 -14.08 -12.68 4.79
C ARG A 141 -13.84 -13.05 3.33
N CYS A 142 -12.69 -12.63 2.83
CA CYS A 142 -12.22 -12.96 1.50
C CYS A 142 -10.72 -13.28 1.47
N LEU A 143 -10.34 -14.06 0.47
CA LEU A 143 -8.95 -14.10 0.02
C LEU A 143 -8.72 -12.87 -0.87
N ARG A 144 -7.86 -11.97 -0.40
CA ARG A 144 -7.38 -10.83 -1.17
C ARG A 144 -5.95 -11.08 -1.64
N VAL A 145 -5.75 -11.09 -2.95
CA VAL A 145 -4.42 -11.14 -3.56
C VAL A 145 -4.18 -9.85 -4.31
N ARG A 146 -3.06 -9.18 -4.04
CA ARG A 146 -2.64 -7.98 -4.76
C ARG A 146 -1.13 -8.00 -5.00
N LEU A 147 -0.72 -7.98 -6.27
CA LEU A 147 0.67 -8.14 -6.72
C LEU A 147 1.01 -7.08 -7.76
N GLY A 148 2.26 -6.63 -7.79
CA GLY A 148 2.75 -5.62 -8.74
C GLY A 148 2.78 -4.22 -8.13
N TRP A 149 2.21 -3.25 -8.85
CA TRP A 149 2.08 -1.86 -8.39
C TRP A 149 0.63 -1.41 -8.47
N LYS A 150 0.18 -0.53 -7.55
CA LYS A 150 -1.20 0.00 -7.56
C LYS A 150 -1.42 0.97 -8.71
N ILE A 151 -1.66 0.46 -9.92
CA ILE A 151 -1.88 1.23 -11.16
C ILE A 151 -3.33 1.20 -11.63
N LYS A 152 -4.22 0.49 -10.94
CA LYS A 152 -5.67 0.51 -11.16
C LYS A 152 -6.28 1.88 -10.81
N GLY A 153 -5.89 2.45 -9.66
CA GLY A 153 -6.61 3.56 -9.04
C GLY A 153 -6.53 4.88 -9.80
N ASP A 154 -7.54 5.71 -9.62
CA ASP A 154 -7.67 7.03 -10.26
C ASP A 154 -6.49 7.94 -9.90
N LYS A 155 -5.94 7.79 -8.68
CA LYS A 155 -4.72 8.45 -8.22
C LYS A 155 -3.50 8.26 -9.14
N PHE A 156 -3.45 7.18 -9.91
CA PHE A 156 -2.33 6.95 -10.83
C PHE A 156 -2.32 7.96 -11.98
N ASP A 157 -3.50 8.37 -12.47
CA ASP A 157 -3.63 9.31 -13.58
C ASP A 157 -3.98 10.73 -13.09
N GLU A 158 -4.92 10.86 -12.13
CA GLU A 158 -5.48 12.15 -11.68
C GLU A 158 -4.53 12.95 -10.80
N VAL A 159 -3.67 12.28 -10.05
CA VAL A 159 -2.69 12.93 -9.16
C VAL A 159 -1.28 12.88 -9.78
N GLY A 160 -1.11 12.18 -10.92
CA GLY A 160 0.14 12.16 -11.68
C GLY A 160 1.37 11.64 -10.91
N GLU A 161 1.14 10.88 -9.84
CA GLU A 161 2.15 10.68 -8.81
C GLU A 161 2.93 9.37 -9.00
N PHE A 162 2.36 8.22 -8.64
CA PHE A 162 3.04 6.92 -8.70
C PHE A 162 2.07 5.77 -8.38
N GLY A 163 2.46 4.55 -8.79
CA GLY A 163 1.87 3.29 -8.32
C GLY A 163 2.76 2.67 -7.25
N ALA A 164 2.31 2.65 -5.99
CA ALA A 164 3.05 2.04 -4.89
C ALA A 164 3.19 0.51 -5.07
N LEU A 165 4.31 -0.06 -4.61
CA LEU A 165 4.51 -1.51 -4.60
C LEU A 165 3.41 -2.21 -3.78
N VAL A 166 2.87 -3.30 -4.31
CA VAL A 166 1.95 -4.20 -3.62
C VAL A 166 2.41 -5.65 -3.72
N PHE A 167 2.50 -6.27 -2.55
CA PHE A 167 2.69 -7.70 -2.39
C PHE A 167 1.86 -8.13 -1.19
N THR A 168 0.68 -8.69 -1.46
CA THR A 168 -0.25 -9.12 -0.43
C THR A 168 -0.98 -10.36 -0.89
N ILE A 169 -0.94 -11.40 -0.07
CA ILE A 169 -1.76 -12.60 -0.18
C ILE A 169 -2.38 -12.74 1.21
N ASN A 170 -3.58 -12.19 1.39
CA ASN A 170 -4.28 -12.18 2.68
C ASN A 170 -5.51 -13.08 2.60
N PRO A 171 -5.47 -14.30 3.19
CA PRO A 171 -6.63 -15.17 3.23
C PRO A 171 -7.67 -14.71 4.26
N PHE A 172 -7.39 -13.73 5.13
CA PHE A 172 -8.28 -13.31 6.23
C PHE A 172 -8.77 -11.88 6.12
N ASP A 173 -8.74 -11.32 4.91
CA ASP A 173 -9.12 -9.93 4.69
C ASP A 173 -10.63 -9.73 4.89
N THR A 174 -11.01 -8.51 5.28
CA THR A 174 -12.42 -8.17 5.49
C THR A 174 -13.10 -7.96 4.14
N TYR A 175 -14.32 -8.49 4.00
CA TYR A 175 -15.16 -8.30 2.83
C TYR A 175 -16.33 -7.36 3.17
N GLY A 176 -16.21 -6.10 2.80
CA GLY A 176 -17.24 -5.07 3.01
C GLY A 176 -16.96 -4.01 4.07
N ASP A 177 -15.75 -3.45 4.15
CA ASP A 177 -15.33 -2.43 5.15
C ASP A 177 -14.50 -1.29 4.52
#